data_AF-A7TBS9-F1
#
_entry.id   AF-A7TBS9-F1
#
_cell.length_a   1.000
_cell.length_b   1.000
_cell.length_c   1.000
_cell.angle_alpha   90.00
_cell.angle_beta   90.00
_cell.angle_gamma   90.00
#
_symmetry.space_group_name_H-M   'P 1'
#
loop_
_entity.id
_entity.type
_entity.pdbx_description
1 polymer ?
#
loop_
_entity_poly.entity_id
_entity_poly.type
_entity_poly.pdbx_seq_one_letter_code
_entity_poly.pdbx_strand_id
1 'polypeptide(L)' 'MPTSCVLEKRCGTHAPGWMVGAHPTVAQGLVTRKVCYHWTKNCCRWSNYIKVRNCGAFYVYQLPKTPVCWLRYC' A
#
# COMPACT_ATOMS: atom_id res chain seq x y z
N MET A 1 5.78 -3.10 2.54
CA MET A 1 5.00 -2.62 1.39
C MET A 1 5.88 -1.83 0.42
N PRO A 2 5.82 -2.13 -0.90
CA PRO A 2 6.47 -1.35 -1.94
C PRO A 2 5.93 0.07 -2.05
N THR A 3 6.79 1.01 -2.47
CA THR A 3 6.44 2.42 -2.71
C THR A 3 6.35 2.78 -4.19
N SER A 4 6.37 1.76 -5.05
CA SER A 4 6.27 1.87 -6.51
C SER A 4 5.32 0.81 -7.04
N CYS A 5 4.80 1.05 -8.25
CA CYS A 5 3.83 0.16 -8.88
C CYS A 5 4.39 -1.25 -9.06
N VAL A 6 3.71 -2.23 -8.44
CA VAL A 6 4.04 -3.65 -8.54
C VAL A 6 3.31 -4.24 -9.74
N LEU A 7 3.98 -5.07 -10.55
CA LEU A 7 3.34 -5.76 -11.68
C LEU A 7 2.18 -6.67 -11.22
N GLU A 8 1.18 -6.83 -12.08
CA GLU A 8 0.03 -7.72 -11.84
C GLU A 8 0.49 -9.17 -11.54
N LYS A 9 -0.32 -9.93 -10.78
CA LYS A 9 -0.03 -11.32 -10.38
C LYS A 9 1.22 -11.51 -9.50
N ARG A 10 1.54 -10.52 -8.64
CA ARG A 10 2.60 -10.60 -7.64
C ARG A 10 2.02 -10.55 -6.22
N CYS A 11 2.86 -10.85 -5.22
CA CYS A 11 2.48 -10.79 -3.80
C CYS A 11 1.29 -11.71 -3.43
N GLY A 12 1.10 -12.80 -4.19
CA GLY A 12 0.03 -13.76 -3.98
C GLY A 12 -1.38 -13.19 -4.22
N THR A 13 -1.51 -12.24 -5.16
CA THR A 13 -2.81 -11.70 -5.57
C THR A 13 -2.82 -11.35 -7.07
N HIS A 14 -4.01 -11.14 -7.61
CA HIS A 14 -4.23 -10.68 -8.98
C HIS A 14 -3.88 -9.19 -9.14
N ALA A 15 -4.38 -8.35 -8.22
CA ALA A 15 -4.16 -6.90 -8.24
C ALA A 15 -3.38 -6.44 -6.98
N PRO A 16 -2.03 -6.38 -7.06
CA PRO A 16 -1.21 -6.00 -5.92
C PRO A 16 -1.30 -4.52 -5.59
N GLY A 17 -1.37 -4.23 -4.28
CA GLY A 17 -1.35 -2.90 -3.71
C GLY A 17 0.06 -2.40 -3.44
N TRP A 18 0.30 -1.12 -3.67
CA TRP A 18 1.55 -0.41 -3.35
C TRP A 18 1.25 0.97 -2.76
N MET A 19 2.15 1.48 -1.92
CA MET A 19 1.97 2.75 -1.23
C MET A 19 2.40 3.92 -2.10
N VAL A 20 1.55 4.94 -2.20
CA VAL A 20 1.92 6.20 -2.84
C VAL A 20 2.74 7.04 -1.86
N GLY A 21 3.94 7.41 -2.30
CA GLY A 21 4.89 8.23 -1.54
C GLY A 21 5.81 7.41 -0.63
N ALA A 22 6.72 8.12 0.04
CA ALA A 22 7.71 7.50 0.91
C ALA A 22 7.12 7.07 2.27
N HIS A 23 7.78 6.09 2.87
CA HIS A 23 7.57 5.72 4.25
C HIS A 23 7.85 6.91 5.18
N PRO A 24 7.09 7.08 6.28
CA PRO A 24 7.32 8.19 7.19
C PRO A 24 8.67 8.09 7.89
N THR A 25 9.20 9.23 8.33
CA THR A 25 10.29 9.29 9.31
C THR A 25 9.73 9.10 10.73
N VAL A 26 10.59 8.84 11.71
CA VAL A 26 10.17 8.72 13.12
C VAL A 26 9.51 10.01 13.62
N ALA A 27 10.04 11.18 13.23
CA ALA A 27 9.51 12.49 13.62
C ALA A 27 8.10 12.78 13.06
N GLN A 28 7.74 12.19 11.92
CA GLN A 28 6.42 12.35 11.32
C GLN A 28 5.31 11.58 12.06
N GLY A 29 5.67 10.62 12.92
CA GLY A 29 4.71 9.85 13.70
C GLY A 29 3.77 8.99 12.84
N LEU A 30 2.49 8.98 13.20
CA LEU A 30 1.45 8.23 12.48
C LEU A 30 0.90 9.09 11.33
N VAL A 31 1.10 8.64 10.09
CA VAL A 31 0.64 9.36 8.90
C VAL A 31 -0.34 8.53 8.09
N THR A 32 -1.22 9.22 7.38
CA THR A 32 -2.13 8.59 6.40
C THR A 32 -1.43 8.51 5.03
N ARG A 33 -1.49 7.34 4.39
CA ARG A 33 -0.95 7.11 3.05
C ARG A 33 -2.00 6.47 2.16
N LYS A 34 -1.96 6.81 0.87
CA LYS A 34 -2.80 6.18 -0.16
C LYS A 34 -2.11 4.90 -0.62
N VAL A 35 -2.86 3.81 -0.73
CA VAL A 35 -2.44 2.59 -1.41
C VAL A 35 -3.19 2.52 -2.73
N CYS A 36 -2.45 2.28 -3.81
CA CYS A 36 -2.96 2.07 -5.15
C CYS A 36 -2.86 0.59 -5.52
N TYR A 37 -3.81 0.06 -6.28
CA TYR A 37 -3.80 -1.32 -6.74
C TYR A 37 -3.65 -1.39 -8.26
N HIS A 38 -2.68 -2.19 -8.72
CA HIS A 38 -2.40 -2.35 -10.14
C HIS A 38 -3.31 -3.41 -10.75
N TRP A 39 -4.06 -3.02 -11.77
CA TRP A 39 -4.88 -3.92 -12.56
C TRP A 39 -5.10 -3.39 -13.98
N THR A 40 -5.16 -4.27 -14.98
CA THR A 40 -5.47 -3.90 -16.37
C THR A 40 -4.56 -2.78 -16.90
N LYS A 41 -3.25 -2.87 -16.66
CA LYS A 41 -2.24 -1.85 -17.01
C LYS A 41 -2.40 -0.47 -16.34
N ASN A 42 -3.36 -0.32 -15.41
CA ASN A 42 -3.50 0.89 -14.60
C ASN A 42 -2.92 0.65 -13.21
N CYS A 43 -1.79 1.29 -12.91
CA CYS A 43 -1.09 1.20 -11.63
C CYS A 43 -1.91 1.66 -10.41
N CYS A 44 -3.01 2.39 -10.60
CA CYS A 44 -3.90 2.82 -9.52
C CYS A 44 -5.37 2.69 -9.95
N ARG A 45 -5.77 1.50 -10.41
CA ARG A 45 -7.17 1.22 -10.80
C ARG A 45 -8.13 1.38 -9.61
N TRP A 46 -7.70 0.93 -8.44
CA TRP A 46 -8.39 1.14 -7.18
C TRP A 46 -7.44 1.78 -6.17
N SER A 47 -8.00 2.36 -5.12
CA SER A 47 -7.20 2.86 -4.01
C SER A 47 -8.00 2.95 -2.72
N ASN A 48 -7.27 2.95 -1.60
CA ASN A 48 -7.80 3.33 -0.30
C ASN A 48 -6.69 3.97 0.54
N TYR A 49 -7.08 4.55 1.67
CA TYR A 49 -6.14 5.11 2.63
C TYR A 49 -5.82 4.08 3.72
N ILE A 50 -4.58 4.12 4.19
CA ILE A 50 -4.07 3.36 5.33
C ILE A 50 -3.38 4.32 6.30
N LYS A 51 -3.10 3.86 7.51
CA LYS A 51 -2.17 4.57 8.41
C LYS A 51 -0.87 3.79 8.52
N VAL A 52 0.26 4.50 8.54
CA VAL A 52 1.58 3.93 8.74
C VAL A 52 2.36 4.77 9.74
N ARG A 53 3.12 4.12 10.61
CA ARG A 53 4.03 4.74 11.56
C ARG A 53 5.41 4.10 11.45
N ASN A 54 6.44 4.92 11.54
CA ASN A 54 7.82 4.47 11.69
C ASN A 54 8.16 4.35 13.19
N CYS A 55 8.55 3.14 13.62
CA CYS A 55 8.95 2.85 14.99
C CYS A 55 10.49 2.76 15.16
N GLY A 56 11.26 3.27 14.20
CA GLY A 56 12.72 3.25 14.17
C GLY A 56 13.25 1.99 13.47
N ALA A 57 13.06 0.83 14.08
CA ALA A 57 13.55 -0.45 13.55
C ALA A 57 12.61 -1.10 12.51
N PHE A 58 11.33 -0.75 12.54
CA PHE A 58 10.31 -1.32 11.68
C PHE A 58 9.15 -0.35 11.46
N TYR A 59 8.29 -0.67 10.51
CA TYR A 59 7.06 0.05 10.21
C TYR A 59 5.85 -0.73 10.67
N VAL A 60 4.88 -0.02 11.25
CA VAL A 60 3.58 -0.58 11.62
C VAL A 60 2.53 0.01 10.71
N TYR A 61 1.68 -0.84 10.14
CA TYR A 61 0.63 -0.46 9.22
C TYR A 61 -0.74 -0.83 9.79
N GLN A 62 -1.66 0.12 9.79
CA GLN A 62 -3.07 -0.14 10.02
C GLN A 62 -3.75 -0.27 8.65
N LEU A 63 -4.04 -1.52 8.28
CA LEU A 63 -4.58 -1.88 6.97
C LEU A 63 -6.09 -2.15 7.09
N PRO A 64 -6.97 -1.29 6.54
CA PRO A 64 -8.38 -1.60 6.44
C PRO A 64 -8.62 -2.71 5.41
N LYS A 65 -9.82 -3.29 5.43
CA LYS A 65 -10.26 -4.23 4.40
C LYS A 65 -10.10 -3.61 3.01
N THR A 66 -9.61 -4.40 2.06
CA THR A 66 -9.44 -3.93 0.69
C THR A 66 -10.78 -3.62 0.03
N PRO A 67 -10.86 -2.63 -0.88
CA PRO A 67 -12.11 -2.25 -1.53
C PRO A 67 -12.83 -3.36 -2.32
N VAL A 68 -12.08 -4.28 -2.95
CA VAL A 68 -12.63 -5.39 -3.74
C VAL A 68 -11.82 -6.68 -3.54
N CYS A 69 -12.41 -7.81 -3.96
CA CYS A 69 -11.97 -9.18 -3.62
C CYS A 69 -10.55 -9.52 -4.10
N TRP A 70 -10.16 -9.01 -5.27
CA TRP A 70 -8.91 -9.37 -5.96
C TRP A 70 -7.70 -8.56 -5.52
N LEU A 71 -7.87 -7.69 -4.51
CA LEU A 71 -6.84 -6.77 -4.02
C LEU A 71 -6.13 -7.34 -2.81
N ARG A 72 -4.81 -7.13 -2.73
CA ARG A 72 -4.02 -7.42 -1.53
C ARG A 72 -2.92 -6.40 -1.37
N TYR A 73 -2.65 -6.00 -0.13
CA TYR A 73 -1.47 -5.21 0.19
C TYR A 73 -0.21 -6.05 -0.02
N CYS A 74 0.69 -5.57 -0.88
CA CYS A 74 2.08 -5.99 -0.89
C CYS A 74 2.84 -5.11 0.14
#